data_AF-A0A817YCZ0-F1
#
_entry.id   AF-A0A817YCZ0-F1
#
_cell.length_a   1.000
_cell.length_b   1.000
_cell.length_c   1.000
_cell.angle_alpha   90.00
_cell.angle_beta   90.00
_cell.angle_gamma   90.00
#
_symmetry.space_group_name_H-M   'P 1'
#
loop_
_entity.id
_entity.type
_entity.pdbx_description
1 polymer ?
#
loop_
_entity_poly.entity_id
_entity_poly.type
_entity_poly.pdbx_seq_one_letter_code
_entity_poly.pdbx_strand_id
1 'polypeptide(L)'
;MPHAEKAHSVSGVRSVFNGIGSQTMFAAQTGFIPDLTAGEILVKVRLASICMSDVHTITGQRIEPTPSVLGHEAIVEVVTHRRPESDLAVGDRLTFSVADSCGQCEFCLTGLNQKCVKLFKYGHAKLNDGSGYNGCYATHIILRRGTHVVKNT
;
A
#
# COMPACT_ATOMS: atom_id res chain seq x y z
N MET A 1 -24.29 20.87 5.83
CA MET A 1 -23.78 19.70 6.55
C MET A 1 -24.83 18.61 6.53
N PRO A 2 -24.46 17.38 6.17
CA PRO A 2 -24.91 16.25 6.97
C PRO A 2 -23.76 15.28 7.31
N HIS A 3 -23.76 14.89 8.59
CA HIS A 3 -23.17 13.70 9.21
C HIS A 3 -21.73 13.32 8.88
N ALA A 4 -20.81 13.84 9.71
CA ALA A 4 -19.58 13.12 10.04
C ALA A 4 -19.96 11.83 10.81
N GLU A 5 -20.10 10.72 10.09
CA GLU A 5 -20.12 9.40 10.71
C GLU A 5 -18.85 9.22 11.54
N LYS A 6 -19.01 8.75 12.78
CA LYS A 6 -17.90 8.47 13.68
C LYS A 6 -16.97 7.45 13.02
N ALA A 7 -15.70 7.81 12.85
CA ALA A 7 -14.67 6.95 12.30
C ALA A 7 -14.62 5.62 13.08
N HIS A 8 -15.04 4.53 12.42
CA HIS A 8 -14.77 3.20 12.90
C HIS A 8 -13.25 3.03 12.90
N SER A 9 -12.63 3.03 14.09
CA SER A 9 -11.18 2.87 14.22
C SER A 9 -10.79 1.44 13.85
N VAL A 10 -10.63 1.17 12.55
CA VAL A 10 -10.12 -0.10 12.07
C VAL A 10 -8.68 -0.23 12.55
N SER A 11 -8.34 -1.34 13.19
CA SER A 11 -6.96 -1.67 13.53
C SER A 11 -6.41 -2.69 12.55
N GLY A 12 -5.10 -2.64 12.35
CA GLY A 12 -4.38 -3.58 11.51
C GLY A 12 -3.08 -4.02 12.17
N VAL A 13 -2.61 -5.19 11.75
CA VAL A 13 -1.27 -5.70 12.04
C VAL A 13 -0.43 -5.57 10.77
N ARG A 14 0.85 -5.22 10.94
CA ARG A 14 1.86 -5.15 9.88
C ARG A 14 3.18 -5.75 10.36
N SER A 15 3.93 -6.37 9.46
CA SER A 15 5.30 -6.83 9.70
C SER A 15 6.27 -5.69 9.33
N VAL A 16 6.87 -5.06 10.33
CA VAL A 16 7.81 -3.95 10.15
C VAL A 16 9.22 -4.51 10.00
N PHE A 17 9.83 -4.26 8.85
CA PHE A 17 11.23 -4.51 8.58
C PHE A 17 12.09 -3.37 9.13
N ASN A 18 12.97 -3.68 10.08
CA ASN A 18 13.84 -2.70 10.75
C ASN A 18 15.25 -2.62 10.14
N GLY A 19 15.54 -3.44 9.12
CA GLY A 19 16.86 -3.51 8.48
C GLY A 19 17.70 -4.67 8.96
N ILE A 20 18.72 -4.98 8.15
CA ILE A 20 19.67 -6.06 8.40
C ILE A 20 20.54 -5.70 9.60
N GLY A 21 20.81 -6.68 10.47
CA GLY A 21 21.63 -6.49 11.67
C GLY A 21 20.90 -5.78 12.81
N SER A 22 19.62 -5.40 12.64
CA SER A 22 18.81 -4.92 13.75
C SER A 22 18.54 -6.05 14.75
N GLN A 23 18.34 -5.69 16.03
CA GLN A 23 18.02 -6.65 17.09
C GLN A 23 16.75 -7.46 16.77
N THR A 24 15.84 -6.89 16.00
CA THR A 24 14.62 -7.54 15.52
C THR A 24 14.37 -7.15 14.07
N MET A 25 14.79 -7.99 13.13
CA MET A 25 14.70 -7.73 11.69
C MET A 25 13.25 -7.50 11.24
N PHE A 26 12.32 -8.31 11.73
CA PHE A 26 10.89 -8.17 11.52
C PHE A 26 10.16 -8.14 12.85
N ALA A 27 9.34 -7.11 13.06
CA ALA A 27 8.49 -6.97 14.22
C ALA A 27 7.03 -6.83 13.80
N ALA A 28 6.14 -7.65 14.37
CA ALA A 28 4.71 -7.43 14.23
C ALA A 28 4.32 -6.17 15.01
N GLN A 29 3.68 -5.23 14.34
CA GLN A 29 3.15 -4.01 14.96
C GLN A 29 1.66 -3.92 14.70
N THR A 30 0.88 -3.79 15.78
CA THR A 30 -0.54 -3.43 15.72
C THR A 30 -0.67 -1.91 15.78
N GLY A 31 -1.59 -1.34 15.02
CA GLY A 31 -1.92 0.08 15.10
C GLY A 31 -3.30 0.39 14.54
N PHE A 32 -3.74 1.62 14.75
CA PHE A 32 -4.92 2.15 14.06
C PHE A 32 -4.59 2.43 12.60
N ILE A 33 -5.56 2.20 11.73
CA ILE A 33 -5.51 2.57 10.32
C ILE A 33 -6.01 4.02 10.22
N PRO A 34 -5.23 4.94 9.61
CA PRO A 34 -5.65 6.32 9.41
C PRO A 34 -6.93 6.43 8.57
N ASP A 35 -7.68 7.51 8.77
CA ASP A 35 -8.80 7.84 7.89
C ASP A 35 -8.34 8.05 6.45
N LEU A 36 -9.17 7.60 5.50
CA LEU A 36 -8.88 7.77 4.08
C LEU A 36 -8.94 9.25 3.67
N THR A 37 -8.05 9.64 2.77
CA THR A 37 -8.11 10.89 2.03
C THR A 37 -8.76 10.69 0.65
N ALA A 38 -9.03 11.77 -0.07
CA ALA A 38 -9.73 11.71 -1.35
C ALA A 38 -8.97 10.89 -2.40
N GLY A 39 -9.66 9.90 -2.98
CA GLY A 39 -9.11 8.99 -3.99
C GLY A 39 -8.54 7.69 -3.45
N GLU A 40 -8.37 7.56 -2.13
CA GLU A 40 -7.77 6.36 -1.52
C GLU A 40 -8.78 5.21 -1.36
N ILE A 41 -8.24 4.00 -1.24
CA ILE A 41 -9.00 2.76 -1.05
C ILE A 41 -8.38 2.03 0.14
N LEU A 42 -9.18 1.74 1.17
CA LEU A 42 -8.78 0.81 2.22
C LEU A 42 -9.08 -0.61 1.74
N VAL A 43 -8.07 -1.46 1.74
CA VAL A 43 -8.21 -2.86 1.35
C VAL A 43 -7.67 -3.79 2.43
N LYS A 44 -8.28 -4.96 2.56
CA LYS A 44 -7.81 -6.06 3.38
C LYS A 44 -6.97 -7.00 2.53
N VAL A 45 -5.78 -7.36 3.01
CA VAL A 45 -4.92 -8.33 2.31
C VAL A 45 -5.49 -9.73 2.50
N ARG A 46 -5.74 -10.43 1.39
CA ARG A 46 -6.19 -11.83 1.37
C ARG A 46 -5.02 -12.79 1.22
N LEU A 47 -4.07 -12.42 0.37
CA LEU A 47 -2.86 -13.16 0.08
C LEU A 47 -1.79 -12.19 -0.38
N ALA A 48 -0.56 -12.37 0.09
CA ALA A 48 0.63 -11.67 -0.41
C ALA A 48 1.65 -12.71 -0.87
N SER A 49 2.29 -12.49 -2.02
CA SER A 49 3.43 -13.29 -2.47
C SER A 49 4.75 -12.69 -2.00
N ILE A 50 5.80 -13.50 -2.08
CA ILE A 50 7.17 -13.08 -1.82
C ILE A 50 7.86 -12.86 -3.14
N CYS A 51 8.29 -11.64 -3.40
CA CYS A 51 9.08 -11.32 -4.58
C CYS A 51 10.57 -11.54 -4.30
N MET A 52 11.36 -11.84 -5.33
CA MET A 52 12.82 -11.93 -5.21
C MET A 52 13.44 -10.61 -4.72
N SER A 53 12.81 -9.47 -5.03
CA SER A 53 13.25 -8.16 -4.52
C SER A 53 13.14 -8.05 -2.99
N ASP A 54 12.13 -8.67 -2.36
CA ASP A 54 12.04 -8.75 -0.90
C ASP A 54 13.19 -9.58 -0.34
N VAL A 55 13.52 -10.70 -1.00
CA VAL A 55 14.67 -11.56 -0.63
C VAL A 55 15.98 -10.79 -0.75
N HIS A 56 16.19 -10.05 -1.84
CA HIS A 56 17.36 -9.20 -2.02
C HIS A 56 17.45 -8.12 -0.92
N THR A 57 16.31 -7.58 -0.47
CA THR A 57 16.27 -6.61 0.63
C THR A 57 16.67 -7.24 1.97
N ILE A 58 16.16 -8.42 2.32
CA ILE A 58 16.49 -9.07 3.61
C ILE A 58 17.89 -9.71 3.64
N THR A 59 18.46 -9.99 2.47
CA THR A 59 19.83 -10.55 2.33
C THR A 59 20.90 -9.48 2.08
N GLY A 60 20.51 -8.21 1.93
CA GLY A 60 21.43 -7.08 1.80
C GLY A 60 21.97 -6.84 0.40
N GLN A 61 21.45 -7.57 -0.59
CA GLN A 61 21.73 -7.35 -2.01
C GLN A 61 21.03 -6.08 -2.54
N ARG A 62 19.99 -5.62 -1.83
CA ARG A 62 19.27 -4.39 -2.09
C ARG A 62 19.07 -3.62 -0.79
N ILE A 63 19.37 -2.32 -0.81
CA ILE A 63 19.13 -1.44 0.33
C ILE A 63 17.79 -0.77 0.14
N GLU A 64 16.89 -0.95 1.10
CA GLU A 64 15.60 -0.27 1.17
C GLU A 64 15.53 0.64 2.39
N PRO A 65 14.69 1.68 2.37
CA PRO A 65 14.45 2.49 3.53
C PRO A 65 13.88 1.67 4.70
N THR A 66 14.36 1.95 5.92
CA THR A 66 13.85 1.35 7.17
C THR A 66 13.49 2.44 8.20
N PRO A 67 12.54 2.17 9.11
CA PRO A 67 11.65 1.00 9.12
C PRO A 67 10.66 1.06 7.94
N SER A 68 10.24 -0.10 7.43
CA SER A 68 9.28 -0.22 6.32
C SER A 68 8.39 -1.45 6.46
N VAL A 69 7.31 -1.51 5.70
CA VAL A 69 6.52 -2.74 5.52
C VAL A 69 6.83 -3.23 4.12
N LEU A 70 7.42 -4.42 3.99
CA LEU A 70 7.77 -5.00 2.69
C LEU A 70 6.55 -5.64 2.00
N GLY A 71 6.77 -6.19 0.80
CA GLY A 71 5.76 -6.85 -0.01
C GLY A 71 4.97 -5.86 -0.88
N HIS A 72 4.77 -6.24 -2.14
CA HIS A 72 4.18 -5.38 -3.17
C HIS A 72 3.37 -6.16 -4.21
N GLU A 73 3.03 -7.39 -3.87
CA GLU A 73 2.25 -8.32 -4.68
C GLU A 73 1.18 -8.93 -3.79
N ALA A 74 -0.10 -8.58 -4.02
CA ALA A 74 -1.19 -9.08 -3.19
C ALA A 74 -2.52 -9.16 -3.93
N ILE A 75 -3.34 -10.12 -3.50
CA ILE A 75 -4.79 -10.11 -3.72
C ILE A 75 -5.42 -9.46 -2.50
N VAL A 76 -6.24 -8.45 -2.75
CA VAL A 76 -6.86 -7.65 -1.70
C VAL A 76 -8.37 -7.57 -1.89
N GLU A 77 -9.09 -7.24 -0.83
CA GLU A 77 -10.54 -7.09 -0.81
C GLU A 77 -10.90 -5.67 -0.34
N VAL A 78 -11.78 -4.98 -1.06
CA VAL A 78 -12.18 -3.60 -0.72
C VAL A 78 -12.92 -3.57 0.60
N VAL A 79 -12.42 -2.80 1.57
CA VAL A 79 -13.10 -2.52 2.84
C VAL A 79 -13.95 -1.27 2.72
N THR A 80 -13.38 -0.19 2.17
CA THR A 80 -14.06 1.08 1.86
C THR A 80 -13.18 1.93 0.94
N HIS A 81 -13.73 2.96 0.30
CA HIS A 81 -12.95 3.88 -0.55
C HIS A 81 -13.51 5.30 -0.55
N ARG A 82 -12.65 6.24 -0.94
CA ARG A 82 -12.98 7.64 -1.26
C ARG A 82 -12.63 7.97 -2.71
N ARG A 83 -12.61 6.96 -3.59
CA ARG A 83 -12.39 7.13 -5.03
C ARG A 83 -13.71 7.50 -5.71
N PRO A 84 -13.85 8.74 -6.26
CA PRO A 84 -15.06 9.13 -6.98
C PRO A 84 -15.15 8.36 -8.29
N GLU A 85 -16.38 8.11 -8.75
CA GLU A 85 -16.69 7.54 -10.08
C GLU A 85 -16.04 6.18 -10.38
N SER A 86 -15.53 5.48 -9.36
CA SER A 86 -15.07 4.10 -9.52
C SER A 86 -16.24 3.13 -9.51
N ASP A 87 -16.13 2.06 -10.28
CA ASP A 87 -17.04 0.90 -10.28
C ASP A 87 -16.79 -0.06 -9.09
N LEU A 88 -16.01 0.37 -8.09
CA LEU A 88 -15.65 -0.44 -6.92
C LEU A 88 -16.80 -0.51 -5.91
N ALA A 89 -16.98 -1.69 -5.34
CA ALA A 89 -17.88 -1.97 -4.23
C ALA A 89 -17.11 -2.62 -3.07
N VAL A 90 -17.62 -2.46 -1.86
CA VAL A 90 -17.12 -3.20 -0.69
C VAL A 90 -17.21 -4.71 -0.97
N GLY A 91 -16.14 -5.44 -0.68
CA GLY A 91 -16.01 -6.86 -0.96
C GLY A 91 -15.41 -7.21 -2.33
N ASP A 92 -15.22 -6.23 -3.23
CA ASP A 92 -14.56 -6.48 -4.50
C ASP A 92 -13.12 -6.96 -4.28
N ARG A 93 -12.72 -7.98 -5.05
CA ARG A 93 -11.35 -8.48 -5.05
C ARG A 93 -10.52 -7.77 -6.10
N LEU A 94 -9.38 -7.23 -5.70
CA LEU A 94 -8.50 -6.45 -6.55
C LEU A 94 -7.08 -7.03 -6.58
N THR A 95 -6.38 -6.77 -7.67
CA THR A 95 -4.93 -6.58 -7.69
C THR A 95 -4.63 -5.12 -8.05
N PHE A 96 -3.39 -4.67 -7.85
CA PHE A 96 -3.03 -3.27 -8.01
C PHE A 96 -1.61 -3.10 -8.54
N SER A 97 -1.32 -1.92 -9.09
CA SER A 97 0.03 -1.56 -9.54
C SER A 97 0.98 -1.39 -8.36
N VAL A 98 2.22 -1.89 -8.49
CA VAL A 98 3.31 -1.77 -7.50
C VAL A 98 3.57 -0.33 -7.04
N ALA A 99 3.16 0.66 -7.83
CA ALA A 99 3.34 2.07 -7.55
C ALA A 99 2.09 2.90 -7.89
N ASP A 100 1.97 4.08 -7.27
CA ASP A 100 1.03 5.11 -7.69
C ASP A 100 1.63 5.99 -8.81
N SER A 101 0.78 6.79 -9.47
CA SER A 101 1.24 7.82 -10.41
C SER A 101 0.44 9.11 -10.25
N CYS A 102 1.05 10.25 -10.58
CA CYS A 102 0.43 11.57 -10.41
C CYS A 102 -0.54 11.95 -11.53
N GLY A 103 -0.54 11.22 -12.65
CA GLY A 103 -1.40 11.45 -13.82
C GLY A 103 -1.13 12.73 -14.62
N GLN A 104 -0.13 13.54 -14.25
CA GLN A 104 0.05 14.90 -14.79
C GLN A 104 1.48 15.25 -15.23
N CYS A 105 2.48 14.42 -14.93
CA CYS A 105 3.85 14.66 -15.41
C CYS A 105 4.06 14.07 -16.81
N GLU A 106 5.11 14.50 -17.51
CA GLU A 106 5.46 14.02 -18.87
C GLU A 106 5.41 12.49 -19.00
N PHE A 107 6.00 11.76 -18.06
CA PHE A 107 5.94 10.30 -18.04
C PHE A 107 4.52 9.74 -17.91
N CYS A 108 3.65 10.34 -17.09
CA CYS A 108 2.27 9.89 -16.96
C CYS A 108 1.48 10.19 -18.25
N LEU A 109 1.69 11.37 -18.84
CA LEU A 109 1.01 11.81 -20.06
C LEU A 109 1.40 10.98 -21.30
N THR A 110 2.57 10.33 -21.27
CA THR A 110 3.07 9.44 -22.32
C THR A 110 2.85 7.95 -22.03
N GLY A 111 2.08 7.61 -20.99
CA GLY A 111 1.76 6.23 -20.61
C GLY A 111 2.84 5.50 -19.82
N LEU A 112 3.96 6.16 -19.49
CA LEU A 112 5.06 5.65 -18.68
C LEU A 112 4.84 5.90 -17.18
N ASN A 113 3.67 5.52 -16.66
CA ASN A 113 3.26 5.78 -15.26
C ASN A 113 4.28 5.28 -14.22
N GLN A 114 4.97 4.18 -14.49
CA GLN A 114 6.03 3.60 -13.66
C GLN A 114 7.30 4.49 -13.55
N LYS A 115 7.39 5.55 -14.36
CA LYS A 115 8.45 6.57 -14.33
C LYS A 115 7.95 7.90 -13.77
N CYS A 116 6.80 7.93 -13.10
CA CYS A 116 6.26 9.14 -12.49
C CYS A 116 7.31 9.85 -11.60
N VAL A 117 7.37 11.18 -11.67
CA VAL A 117 8.30 11.98 -10.84
C VAL A 117 7.88 12.10 -9.37
N LYS A 118 6.64 11.68 -9.03
CA LYS A 118 6.08 11.65 -7.67
C LYS A 118 5.71 10.23 -7.22
N LEU A 119 6.37 9.23 -7.80
CA LEU A 119 6.07 7.81 -7.64
C LEU A 119 6.24 7.35 -6.19
N PHE A 120 5.19 6.79 -5.61
CA PHE A 120 5.24 6.01 -4.38
C PHE A 120 5.20 4.52 -4.72
N LYS A 121 6.11 3.71 -4.14
CA LYS A 121 6.18 2.26 -4.37
C LYS A 121 5.82 1.48 -3.10
N TYR A 122 4.80 0.64 -3.21
CA TYR A 122 4.45 -0.29 -2.12
C TYR A 122 5.63 -1.23 -1.84
N GLY A 123 5.85 -1.59 -0.58
CA GLY A 123 6.94 -2.48 -0.18
C GLY A 123 8.35 -1.87 -0.22
N HIS A 124 8.50 -0.64 -0.72
CA HIS A 124 9.79 0.04 -0.93
C HIS A 124 9.80 1.49 -0.41
N ALA A 125 8.87 1.82 0.49
CA ALA A 125 8.74 3.13 1.11
C ALA A 125 8.95 3.03 2.62
N LYS A 126 9.43 4.11 3.23
CA LYS A 126 9.51 4.20 4.70
C LYS A 126 8.12 4.04 5.31
N LEU A 127 8.08 3.51 6.52
CA LEU A 127 6.85 3.36 7.29
C LEU A 127 6.12 4.70 7.48
N ASN A 128 6.87 5.80 7.65
CA ASN A 128 6.30 7.14 7.83
C ASN A 128 6.12 7.94 6.54
N ASP A 129 6.43 7.35 5.38
CA ASP A 129 6.16 7.96 4.08
C ASP A 129 4.77 7.54 3.61
N GLY A 130 3.73 8.21 4.08
CA GLY A 130 2.33 7.85 3.81
C GLY A 130 1.58 7.34 5.04
N SER A 131 0.80 6.28 4.88
CA SER A 131 -0.19 5.86 5.89
C SER A 131 0.35 4.91 6.96
N GLY A 132 1.56 4.38 6.78
CA GLY A 132 2.10 3.28 7.59
C GLY A 132 1.53 1.90 7.23
N TYR A 133 0.59 1.84 6.29
CA TYR A 133 0.04 0.61 5.69
C TYR A 133 0.44 0.58 4.21
N ASN A 134 1.75 0.59 4.02
CA ASN A 134 2.45 0.88 2.76
C ASN A 134 2.97 -0.38 2.03
N GLY A 135 2.77 -1.57 2.59
CA GLY A 135 3.28 -2.83 2.04
C GLY A 135 2.36 -4.00 2.33
N CYS A 136 2.54 -5.08 1.57
CA CYS A 136 1.63 -6.22 1.55
C CYS A 136 1.81 -7.20 2.71
N TYR A 137 2.92 -7.14 3.45
CA TYR A 137 3.10 -7.91 4.67
C TYR A 137 2.37 -7.25 5.86
N ALA A 138 1.08 -7.02 5.65
CA ALA A 138 0.15 -6.43 6.59
C ALA A 138 -1.26 -6.99 6.37
N THR A 139 -2.12 -6.82 7.35
CA THR A 139 -3.55 -7.17 7.27
C THR A 139 -4.32 -6.24 6.32
N HIS A 140 -3.86 -5.00 6.16
CA HIS A 140 -4.50 -3.96 5.38
C HIS A 140 -3.47 -3.10 4.67
N ILE A 141 -3.90 -2.49 3.56
CA ILE A 141 -3.15 -1.51 2.79
C ILE A 141 -4.08 -0.32 2.52
N ILE A 142 -3.55 0.89 2.53
CA ILE A 142 -4.24 2.04 1.94
C ILE A 142 -3.65 2.26 0.56
N LEU A 143 -4.44 1.95 -0.48
CA LEU A 143 -4.06 2.23 -1.86
C LEU A 143 -4.26 3.72 -2.13
N ARG A 144 -3.19 4.40 -2.53
CA ARG A 144 -3.16 5.83 -2.85
C ARG A 144 -3.99 6.15 -4.08
N ARG A 145 -4.45 7.40 -4.18
CA ARG A 145 -5.27 7.90 -5.31
C ARG A 145 -4.73 7.51 -6.69
N GLY A 146 -3.41 7.56 -6.88
CA GLY A 146 -2.75 7.28 -8.16
C GLY A 146 -2.53 5.79 -8.47
N THR A 147 -2.95 4.88 -7.60
CA THR A 147 -2.74 3.44 -7.80
C THR A 147 -3.73 2.87 -8.79
N HIS A 148 -3.24 2.21 -9.82
CA HIS A 148 -4.10 1.49 -10.75
C HIS A 148 -4.57 0.19 -10.09
N VAL A 149 -5.86 -0.15 -10.26
CA VAL A 149 -6.46 -1.36 -9.68
C VAL A 149 -7.18 -2.13 -10.77
N VAL A 150 -7.13 -3.45 -10.69
CA VAL A 150 -7.83 -4.36 -11.58
C VAL A 150 -8.73 -5.25 -10.74
N LYS A 151 -10.02 -5.29 -11.10
CA LYS A 151 -11.01 -6.13 -10.43
C LYS A 151 -10.90 -7.57 -10.94
N ASN A 152 -10.81 -8.51 -10.01
CA ASN A 152 -10.85 -9.93 -10.30
C ASN A 152 -12.31 -10.39 -10.21
N THR A 153 -12.96 -10.59 -11.37
CA THR A 153 -14.31 -11.18 -11.47
C THR A 153 -14.31 -12.64 -11.05
#